data_AF-A0A4Q3FX19-F1
#
_entry.id   AF-A0A4Q3FX19-F1
#
_cell.length_a   1.000
_cell.length_b   1.000
_cell.length_c   1.000
_cell.angle_alpha   90.00
_cell.angle_beta   90.00
_cell.angle_gamma   90.00
#
_symmetry.space_group_name_H-M   'P 1'
#
loop_
_entity.id
_entity.type
_entity.pdbx_description
1 polymer ?
#
loop_
_entity_poly.entity_id
_entity_poly.type
_entity_poly.pdbx_seq_one_letter_code
_entity_poly.pdbx_strand_id
1 'polypeptide(L)' 'MSRARKPASPFRYFKSSPEVIRLVVMIYVRFPLSLRNVEDLVFE' A
#
# COMPACT_ATOMS: atom_id res chain seq x y z
N MET A 1 -33.93 6.57 -5.87
CA MET A 1 -33.02 5.61 -5.21
C MET A 1 -31.60 6.14 -5.26
N SER A 2 -31.14 6.76 -4.18
CA SER A 2 -29.74 7.17 -4.00
C SER A 2 -28.89 5.90 -3.94
N ARG A 3 -28.28 5.54 -5.07
CA ARG A 3 -27.39 4.40 -5.21
C ARG A 3 -26.16 4.70 -4.35
N ALA A 4 -26.15 4.19 -3.12
CA ALA A 4 -25.04 4.34 -2.18
C ALA A 4 -23.75 4.01 -2.94
N ARG A 5 -22.93 5.04 -3.21
CA ARG A 5 -21.64 4.87 -3.86
C ARG A 5 -20.80 4.10 -2.88
N LYS A 6 -20.71 2.77 -3.07
CA LYS A 6 -19.73 1.93 -2.38
C LYS A 6 -18.40 2.68 -2.53
N PRO A 7 -17.71 3.05 -1.43
CA PRO A 7 -16.43 3.71 -1.54
C PRO A 7 -15.56 2.82 -2.41
N ALA A 8 -15.04 3.38 -3.49
CA ALA A 8 -14.13 2.63 -4.34
C ALA A 8 -13.00 2.14 -3.43
N SER A 9 -12.79 0.83 -3.36
CA SER A 9 -11.66 0.31 -2.60
C SER A 9 -10.41 1.00 -3.12
N PRO A 10 -9.54 1.54 -2.25
CA PRO A 10 -8.33 2.25 -2.70
C PRO A 10 -7.41 1.36 -3.54
N PHE A 11 -7.61 0.03 -3.48
CA PHE A 11 -6.89 -0.97 -4.26
C PHE A 11 -7.60 -1.40 -5.56
N ARG A 12 -8.71 -0.75 -5.95
CA ARG A 12 -9.54 -1.14 -7.12
C ARG A 12 -8.78 -1.13 -8.46
N TYR A 13 -7.71 -0.35 -8.55
CA TYR A 13 -6.87 -0.26 -9.75
C TYR A 13 -5.60 -1.11 -9.67
N PHE A 14 -5.29 -1.65 -8.49
CA PHE A 14 -4.14 -2.53 -8.33
C PHE A 14 -4.55 -3.93 -8.79
N LYS A 15 -3.80 -4.48 -9.75
CA LYS A 15 -3.95 -5.87 -10.21
C LYS A 15 -3.45 -6.86 -9.15
N SER A 16 -2.71 -6.38 -8.15
CA SER A 16 -2.23 -7.13 -6.98
C SER A 16 -3.32 -7.23 -5.91
N SER A 17 -3.42 -8.38 -5.24
CA SER A 17 -4.41 -8.59 -4.20
C SER A 17 -4.30 -7.54 -3.08
N PRO A 18 -5.43 -6.99 -2.60
CA PRO A 18 -5.43 -6.01 -1.52
C PRO A 18 -4.82 -6.56 -0.23
N GLU A 19 -4.86 -7.88 0.02
CA GLU A 19 -4.16 -8.51 1.14
C GLU A 19 -2.64 -8.30 1.10
N VAL A 20 -2.02 -8.42 -0.08
CA VAL A 20 -0.57 -8.24 -0.25
C VAL A 20 -0.19 -6.78 0.01
N ILE A 21 -0.98 -5.84 -0.51
CA ILE A 21 -0.72 -4.41 -0.31
C ILE A 21 -0.87 -4.05 1.18
N ARG A 22 -1.88 -4.59 1.87
CA ARG A 22 -2.06 -4.38 3.31
C ARG A 22 -0.91 -4.96 4.13
N LEU A 23 -0.41 -6.14 3.75
CA LEU A 23 0.75 -6.76 4.39
C LEU A 23 2.00 -5.87 4.26
N VAL A 24 2.30 -5.41 3.04
CA VAL A 24 3.44 -4.53 2.76
C VAL A 24 3.29 -3.21 3.50
N VAL A 25 2.11 -2.59 3.49
CA VAL A 25 1.84 -1.36 4.24
C VAL A 25 2.02 -1.56 5.74
N MET A 26 1.56 -2.67 6.33
CA MET A 26 1.81 -2.96 7.75
C MET A 26 3.31 -3.07 8.06
N ILE A 27 4.09 -3.70 7.18
CA ILE A 27 5.55 -3.82 7.33
C ILE A 27 6.20 -2.43 7.20
N TYR A 28 5.81 -1.63 6.19
CA TYR A 28 6.30 -0.27 5.96
C TYR A 28 5.99 0.67 7.14
N VAL A 29 4.78 0.59 7.70
CA VAL A 29 4.37 1.43 8.85
C VAL A 29 5.07 1.00 10.14
N ARG A 30 5.27 -0.30 10.34
CA ARG A 30 5.90 -0.84 11.56
C ARG A 30 7.42 -0.70 11.54
N PHE A 31 8.04 -0.76 10.37
CA PHE A 31 9.50 -0.68 10.18
C PHE A 31 9.89 0.31 9.08
N PRO A 32 9.61 1.61 9.25
CA PRO A 32 9.92 2.63 8.22
C PRO A 32 11.43 2.86 8.03
N LEU A 33 12.25 2.47 9.01
CA LEU A 33 13.69 2.74 9.04
C LEU A 33 14.49 1.89 8.04
N SER A 34 14.14 0.63 7.82
CA SER A 34 14.88 -0.24 6.88
C SER A 34 14.60 0.08 5.41
N LEU A 35 13.42 0.59 5.10
CA LEU A 35 13.02 0.89 3.73
C LEU A 35 13.60 2.21 3.24
N ARG A 36 13.68 3.23 4.11
CA ARG A 36 14.47 4.42 3.79
C ARG A 36 15.94 4.09 3.54
N ASN A 37 16.53 3.18 4.31
CA ASN A 37 17.93 2.78 4.10
C ASN A 37 18.14 1.98 2.80
N VAL A 38 17.14 1.26 2.30
CA VAL A 38 17.20 0.57 1.01
C VAL A 38 16.93 1.54 -0.14
N GLU A 39 15.95 2.44 -0.01
CA GLU A 39 15.68 3.49 -1.00
C GLU A 39 16.88 4.45 -1.14
N ASP A 40 17.54 4.81 -0.03
CA ASP A 40 18.76 5.63 -0.03
C ASP A 40 19.93 4.93 -0.73
N LEU A 41 20.07 3.60 -0.56
CA LEU A 41 21.11 2.80 -1.24
C LEU A 41 20.83 2.59 -2.73
N VAL A 42 19.56 2.55 -3.14
CA VAL A 42 19.17 2.43 -4.56
C VAL A 42 19.26 3.77 -5.30
N PHE A 43 19.40 4.88 -4.56
CA PHE A 43 19.46 6.23 -5.13
C PHE A 43 20.90 6.78 -5.29
N GLU A 44 21.92 5.97 -5.03
CA GLU A 44 23.34 6.22 -5.36
C GLU A 44 23.73 5.49 -6.66
#